data_AF-A0AAE7CZ27-F1
#
_entry.id   AF-A0AAE7CZ27-F1
#
_cell.length_a   1.000
_cell.length_b   1.000
_cell.length_c   1.000
_cell.angle_alpha   90.00
_cell.angle_beta   90.00
_cell.angle_gamma   90.00
#
_symmetry.space_group_name_H-M   'P 1'
#
loop_
_entity.id
_entity.type
_entity.pdbx_description
1 polymer ?
#
loop_
_entity_poly.entity_id
_entity_poly.type
_entity_poly.pdbx_seq_one_letter_code
_entity_poly.pdbx_strand_id
1 'polypeptide(L)' 'MQFDQIDDLVADIAVVFNWPPSELFSMDLGDVIAWRARAAIRSGASEADEKP' A
#
# COMPACT_ATOMS: atom_id res chain seq x y z
N MET A 1 -11.73 8.73 -14.65
CA MET A 1 -10.64 9.59 -14.19
C MET A 1 -9.56 8.65 -13.67
N GLN A 2 -8.32 8.75 -14.16
CA GLN A 2 -7.29 7.70 -14.03
C GLN A 2 -6.35 7.89 -12.82
N PHE A 3 -6.51 8.99 -12.08
CA PHE A 3 -5.65 9.34 -10.95
C PHE A 3 -6.12 8.79 -9.59
N ASP A 4 -7.40 8.43 -9.44
CA ASP A 4 -7.93 7.80 -8.21
C ASP A 4 -7.21 6.50 -7.84
N GLN A 5 -6.73 5.73 -8.83
CA GLN A 5 -6.06 4.46 -8.57
C GLN A 5 -4.70 4.61 -7.87
N ILE A 6 -4.01 5.73 -8.06
CA ILE A 6 -2.74 6.00 -7.36
C ILE A 6 -3.04 6.47 -5.94
N ASP A 7 -4.07 7.28 -5.75
CA ASP A 7 -4.51 7.74 -4.42
C ASP A 7 -4.94 6.55 -3.54
N ASP A 8 -5.75 5.62 -4.06
CA ASP A 8 -6.13 4.39 -3.35
C ASP A 8 -4.90 3.53 -2.99
N LEU A 9 -3.91 3.45 -3.89
CA LEU A 9 -2.66 2.72 -3.67
C LEU A 9 -1.84 3.31 -2.52
N VAL A 10 -1.72 4.64 -2.52
CA VAL A 10 -0.98 5.41 -1.51
C VAL A 10 -1.72 5.34 -0.18
N ALA A 11 -3.05 5.38 -0.18
CA ALA A 11 -3.89 5.23 0.99
C ALA A 11 -3.69 3.86 1.67
N ASP A 12 -3.65 2.76 0.92
CA ASP A 12 -3.36 1.42 1.45
C ASP A 12 -2.01 1.40 2.20
N ILE A 13 -0.97 2.02 1.63
CA ILE A 13 0.36 2.06 2.25
C ILE A 13 0.36 2.97 3.48
N ALA A 14 -0.24 4.16 3.37
CA ALA A 14 -0.35 5.13 4.45
C ALA A 14 -1.09 4.56 5.66
N VAL A 15 -2.14 3.78 5.43
CA VAL A 15 -2.92 3.11 6.50
C VAL A 15 -2.14 1.98 7.14
N VAL A 16 -1.42 1.15 6.36
CA VAL A 16 -0.64 0.02 6.91
C VAL A 16 0.60 0.47 7.68
N PHE A 17 1.24 1.57 7.27
CA PHE A 17 2.47 2.08 7.88
C PHE A 17 2.26 3.32 8.75
N ASN A 18 1.04 3.86 8.81
CA ASN A 18 0.71 5.12 9.50
C ASN A 18 1.59 6.30 9.02
N TRP A 19 1.98 6.29 7.75
CA TRP A 19 2.85 7.30 7.14
C TRP A 19 2.03 8.47 6.61
N PRO A 20 2.48 9.72 6.80
CA PRO A 20 1.86 10.87 6.17
C PRO A 20 2.07 10.86 4.64
N PRO A 21 1.10 11.37 3.86
CA PRO A 21 1.19 11.40 2.39
C PRO A 21 2.45 12.13 1.88
N SER A 22 2.95 13.13 2.61
CA SER A 22 4.21 13.83 2.27
C SER A 22 5.43 12.91 2.20
N GLU A 23 5.46 11.83 2.98
CA GLU A 23 6.52 10.82 2.95
C GLU A 23 6.41 9.92 1.72
N LEU A 24 5.18 9.58 1.32
CA LEU A 24 4.90 8.78 0.12
C LEU A 24 5.14 9.58 -1.17
N PHE A 25 4.78 10.86 -1.20
CA PHE A 25 5.10 11.75 -2.32
C PHE A 25 6.59 12.09 -2.43
N SER A 26 7.35 11.92 -1.36
CA SER A 26 8.82 12.08 -1.37
C SER A 26 9.56 10.83 -1.84
N MET A 27 8.88 9.69 -1.92
CA MET A 27 9.44 8.42 -2.42
C MET A 27 9.26 8.30 -3.93
N ASP A 28 10.21 7.64 -4.58
CA ASP A 28 10.10 7.34 -6.01
C ASP A 28 9.00 6.29 -6.24
N LEU A 29 8.41 6.26 -7.45
CA LEU A 29 7.33 5.32 -7.77
C LEU A 29 7.78 3.86 -7.56
N GLY A 30 9.06 3.57 -7.83
CA GLY A 30 9.64 2.24 -7.56
C GLY A 30 9.62 1.86 -6.07
N ASP A 31 9.87 2.82 -5.18
CA ASP A 31 9.84 2.61 -3.74
C ASP A 31 8.41 2.43 -3.24
N VAL A 32 7.46 3.24 -3.72
CA VAL A 32 6.02 3.13 -3.38
C VAL A 32 5.49 1.74 -3.75
N ILE A 33 5.85 1.20 -4.91
CA ILE A 33 5.46 -0.16 -5.34
C ILE A 33 6.07 -1.23 -4.42
N ALA A 34 7.32 -1.09 -4.02
CA ALA A 34 7.97 -2.01 -3.08
C ALA A 34 7.30 -1.98 -1.69
N TRP A 35 6.91 -0.80 -1.22
CA TRP A 35 6.15 -0.64 0.03
C TRP A 35 4.72 -1.15 -0.08
N ARG A 36 4.06 -1.04 -1.23
CA ARG A 36 2.74 -1.65 -1.48
C ARG A 36 2.78 -3.16 -1.35
N ALA A 37 3.81 -3.81 -1.90
CA ALA A 37 3.99 -5.25 -1.78
C ALA A 37 4.17 -5.66 -0.31
N ARG A 38 4.96 -4.90 0.46
CA ARG A 38 5.13 -5.11 1.91
C ARG A 38 3.85 -4.85 2.70
N ALA A 39 3.10 -3.81 2.34
CA ALA A 39 1.82 -3.48 2.95
C ALA A 39 0.82 -4.61 2.73
N ALA A 40 0.74 -5.15 1.52
CA ALA A 40 -0.15 -6.28 1.18
C ALA A 40 0.18 -7.54 1.98
N ILE A 41 1.48 -7.85 2.18
CA ILE A 41 1.92 -8.97 3.02
C ILE A 41 1.52 -8.77 4.48
N ARG A 42 1.63 -7.53 4.98
CA ARG A 42 1.34 -7.19 6.39
C ARG A 42 -0.16 -7.02 6.69
N SER A 43 -0.95 -6.60 5.70
CA SER A 43 -2.40 -6.32 5.83
C SER A 43 -3.27 -7.59 5.91
N GLY A 44 -2.67 -8.78 5.87
CA GLY A 44 -3.43 -10.03 6.04
C GLY A 44 -3.88 -10.71 4.76
N ALA A 45 -3.21 -10.48 3.62
CA ALA A 45 -3.35 -11.39 2.46
C ALA A 45 -2.89 -12.83 2.75
N SER A 46 -2.39 -13.11 3.96
CA SER A 46 -2.02 -14.43 4.47
C SER A 46 -3.16 -15.15 5.22
N GLU A 47 -4.36 -14.59 5.34
CA GLU A 47 -5.47 -15.20 6.13
C GLU A 47 -6.73 -15.59 5.32
N ALA A 48 -6.67 -15.57 3.97
CA ALA A 48 -7.78 -16.03 3.13
C ALA A 48 -7.56 -17.42 2.47
N ASP A 49 -6.66 -18.24 3.03
CA ASP A 49 -6.57 -19.67 2.70
C ASP A 49 -6.58 -20.51 3.99
N GLU A 50 -7.58 -20.26 4.84
CA GLU A 50 -8.06 -21.28 5.79
C GLU A 50 -9.57 -21.48 5.55
N LYS A 51 -9.90 -22.45 4.68
CA LYS A 51 -10.68 -23.68 4.98
C LYS A 51 -11.42 -24.22 3.74
N PRO A 52 -11.54 -25.56 3.58
CA PRO A 52 -12.20 -26.44 4.56
C PRO A 52 -11.34 -27.55 5.16
#